data_AF-A0A328SH65-F1
#
_entry.id   AF-A0A328SH65-F1
#
_cell.length_a   1.000
_cell.length_b   1.000
_cell.length_c   1.000
_cell.angle_alpha   90.00
_cell.angle_beta   90.00
_cell.angle_gamma   90.00
#
_symmetry.space_group_name_H-M   'P 1'
#
loop_
_entity.id
_entity.type
_entity.pdbx_description
1 polymer ?
#
loop_
_entity_poly.entity_id
_entity_poly.type
_entity_poly.pdbx_seq_one_letter_code
_entity_poly.pdbx_strand_id
1 'polypeptide(L)'
;MMCGLEIHVQLNTNSKLFCSCPTNYQSAPNNSNICHVCLNQPGAKPYPPNQAVLDKAIKVALMLGCDISDEIIYFMRKHYD
;
A
#
# COMPACT_ATOMS: atom_id res chain seq x y z
N MET A 1 -15.50 -26.36 -15.37
CA MET A 1 -15.36 -25.76 -14.02
C MET A 1 -14.99 -24.30 -14.22
N MET A 2 -15.65 -23.37 -13.53
CA MET A 2 -15.30 -21.95 -13.51
C MET A 2 -14.71 -21.63 -12.13
N CYS A 3 -13.53 -20.99 -12.12
CA CYS A 3 -12.85 -20.55 -10.90
C CYS A 3 -12.47 -19.08 -11.01
N GLY A 4 -12.61 -18.33 -9.93
CA GLY A 4 -12.11 -16.97 -9.76
C GLY A 4 -11.04 -16.93 -8.68
N LEU A 5 -10.07 -16.03 -8.83
CA LEU A 5 -8.97 -15.84 -7.90
C LEU A 5 -8.89 -14.37 -7.48
N GLU A 6 -8.63 -14.14 -6.19
CA GLU A 6 -8.26 -12.83 -5.66
C GLU A 6 -6.82 -12.94 -5.14
N ILE A 7 -5.92 -12.13 -5.70
CA ILE A 7 -4.48 -12.23 -5.45
C ILE A 7 -3.99 -10.92 -4.85
N HIS A 8 -3.41 -10.97 -3.66
CA HIS A 8 -2.75 -9.83 -3.02
C HIS A 8 -1.25 -9.93 -3.22
N VAL A 9 -0.63 -8.85 -3.71
CA VAL A 9 0.81 -8.81 -4.00
C VAL A 9 1.46 -7.68 -3.21
N GLN A 10 2.59 -7.98 -2.56
CA GLN A 10 3.39 -6.98 -1.87
C GLN A 10 4.31 -6.24 -2.85
N LEU A 11 4.11 -4.94 -2.99
CA LEU A 11 4.98 -4.12 -3.84
C LEU A 11 6.34 -3.89 -3.16
N ASN A 12 7.41 -4.04 -3.93
CA ASN A 12 8.77 -3.86 -3.45
C ASN A 12 9.16 -2.36 -3.40
N THR A 13 8.67 -1.60 -2.43
CA THR A 13 9.04 -0.18 -2.22
C THR A 13 9.97 -0.03 -1.03
N ASN A 14 10.74 1.07 -0.93
CA ASN A 14 11.67 1.27 0.18
C ASN A 14 10.98 1.68 1.49
N SER A 15 9.81 2.32 1.41
CA SER A 15 8.99 2.76 2.54
C SER A 15 7.54 2.32 2.39
N LYS A 16 6.82 2.27 3.52
CA LYS A 16 5.40 1.91 3.59
C LYS A 16 4.52 2.94 2.84
N LEU A 17 3.26 2.60 2.61
CA LEU A 17 2.33 3.41 1.81
C LEU A 17 2.06 4.80 2.41
N PHE A 18 1.76 4.89 3.71
CA PHE A 18 1.31 6.12 4.37
C PHE A 18 2.27 6.67 5.43
N CYS A 19 3.50 6.17 5.49
CA CYS A 19 4.53 6.66 6.42
C CYS A 19 5.93 6.32 5.89
N SER A 20 6.95 6.95 6.46
CA SER A 20 8.34 6.77 6.00
C SER A 20 9.06 5.53 6.56
N CYS A 21 8.39 4.67 7.33
CA CYS A 21 9.01 3.44 7.84
C CYS A 21 9.44 2.50 6.70
N PRO A 22 10.57 1.80 6.83
CA PRO A 22 11.03 0.89 5.80
C PRO A 22 10.22 -0.41 5.75
N THR A 23 10.29 -1.08 4.61
CA THR A 23 9.56 -2.32 4.26
C THR A 23 10.42 -3.57 4.30
N ASN A 24 11.70 -3.46 4.69
CA ASN A 24 12.66 -4.56 4.80
C ASN A 24 12.38 -5.48 6.02
N TYR A 25 11.12 -5.76 6.33
CA TYR A 25 10.72 -6.47 7.55
C TYR A 25 11.30 -7.89 7.64
N GLN A 26 11.59 -8.54 6.50
CA GLN A 26 12.16 -9.89 6.49
C GLN A 26 13.55 -9.95 7.14
N SER A 27 14.31 -8.85 7.13
CA SER A 27 15.63 -8.76 7.75
C SER A 27 15.67 -7.84 8.96
N ALA A 28 14.52 -7.31 9.39
CA ALA A 28 14.42 -6.41 10.53
C ALA A 28 13.98 -7.17 11.79
N PRO A 29 14.51 -6.84 12.97
CA PRO A 29 13.98 -7.34 14.23
C PRO A 29 12.51 -6.98 14.42
N ASN A 30 11.84 -7.72 15.29
CA ASN A 30 10.45 -7.44 15.64
C ASN A 30 10.29 -5.98 16.08
N ASN A 31 9.25 -5.34 15.53
CA ASN A 31 8.76 -4.01 15.91
C ASN A 31 9.81 -2.89 15.79
N SER A 32 10.86 -3.06 14.98
CA SER A 32 11.85 -1.99 14.74
C SER A 32 11.40 -1.00 13.66
N ASN A 33 10.63 -1.45 12.67
CA ASN A 33 10.19 -0.65 11.53
C ASN A 33 8.81 -0.01 11.77
N ILE A 34 8.65 0.71 12.89
CA ILE A 34 7.38 1.28 13.33
C ILE A 34 7.47 2.79 13.57
N CYS A 35 6.32 3.46 13.49
CA CYS A 35 6.13 4.85 13.88
C CYS A 35 4.69 5.05 14.34
N HIS A 36 4.38 6.23 14.86
CA HIS A 36 3.04 6.57 15.36
C HIS A 36 1.94 6.38 14.31
N VAL A 37 2.24 6.58 13.02
CA VAL A 37 1.26 6.40 11.92
C VAL A 37 0.92 4.93 11.70
N CYS A 38 1.92 4.06 11.51
CA CYS A 38 1.64 2.64 11.23
C CYS A 38 1.23 1.85 12.48
N LEU A 39 1.46 2.39 13.68
CA LEU A 39 0.89 1.88 14.93
C LEU A 39 -0.50 2.43 15.23
N ASN A 40 -1.03 3.34 14.38
CA ASN A 40 -2.31 3.99 14.57
C ASN A 40 -2.47 4.65 15.96
N GLN A 41 -1.42 5.34 16.43
CA GLN A 41 -1.45 6.03 17.71
C GLN A 41 -2.44 7.21 17.67
N PRO A 42 -3.09 7.57 18.79
CA PRO A 42 -3.99 8.71 18.85
C PRO A 42 -3.34 10.00 18.33
N GLY A 43 -4.00 10.67 17.40
CA GLY A 43 -3.51 11.90 16.77
C GLY A 43 -2.59 11.70 15.57
N ALA A 44 -2.14 10.48 15.28
CA ALA A 44 -1.38 10.20 14.06
C ALA A 44 -2.27 10.32 12.81
N LYS A 45 -1.72 10.88 11.72
CA LYS A 45 -2.40 11.00 10.43
C LYS A 45 -1.58 10.31 9.34
N PRO A 46 -2.21 9.63 8.36
CA PRO A 46 -1.50 9.09 7.21
C PRO A 46 -0.84 10.22 6.43
N TYR A 47 0.39 9.99 5.98
CA TYR A 47 1.05 10.88 5.03
C TYR A 47 0.40 10.74 3.65
N PRO A 48 0.65 11.67 2.71
CA PRO A 48 0.37 11.43 1.30
C PRO A 48 0.95 10.07 0.86
N PRO A 49 0.24 9.34 -0.01
CA PRO A 49 0.65 8.00 -0.43
C PRO A 49 2.03 8.04 -1.08
N ASN A 50 2.83 7.02 -0.79
CA ASN A 50 4.14 6.81 -1.40
C ASN A 50 4.02 6.76 -2.93
N GLN A 51 4.63 7.72 -3.62
CA GLN A 51 4.60 7.81 -5.09
C GLN A 51 5.08 6.53 -5.77
N ALA A 52 6.14 5.90 -5.25
CA ALA A 52 6.68 4.66 -5.82
C ALA A 52 5.71 3.48 -5.71
N VAL A 53 4.76 3.51 -4.77
CA VAL A 53 3.66 2.53 -4.71
C VAL A 53 2.69 2.77 -5.86
N LEU A 54 2.30 4.03 -6.11
CA LEU A 54 1.37 4.39 -7.18
C LEU A 54 1.94 4.06 -8.56
N ASP A 55 3.19 4.42 -8.82
CA ASP A 55 3.86 4.15 -10.10
C ASP A 55 3.88 2.65 -10.41
N LYS A 56 4.13 1.82 -9.39
CA LYS A 56 4.13 0.36 -9.52
C LYS A 56 2.73 -0.21 -9.72
N ALA A 57 1.73 0.31 -9.03
CA ALA A 57 0.34 -0.10 -9.20
C ALA A 57 -0.14 0.21 -10.63
N ILE A 58 0.12 1.41 -11.14
CA ILE A 58 -0.20 1.82 -12.51
C ILE A 58 0.55 0.94 -13.52
N LYS A 59 1.84 0.67 -13.29
CA LYS A 59 2.63 -0.23 -14.14
C LYS A 59 2.03 -1.63 -14.23
N VAL A 60 1.55 -2.19 -13.11
CA VAL A 60 0.87 -3.50 -13.10
C VAL A 60 -0.45 -3.42 -13.87
N ALA A 61 -1.26 -2.38 -13.65
CA ALA A 61 -2.52 -2.20 -14.38
C ALA A 61 -2.31 -2.15 -15.91
N LEU A 62 -1.34 -1.35 -16.38
CA LEU A 62 -0.99 -1.26 -17.79
C LEU A 62 -0.45 -2.60 -18.34
N MET A 63 0.37 -3.32 -17.56
CA MET A 63 0.88 -4.64 -17.95
C MET A 63 -0.24 -5.67 -18.12
N LEU A 64 -1.31 -5.57 -17.33
CA LEU A 64 -2.48 -6.44 -17.41
C LEU A 64 -3.50 -5.99 -18.48
N GLY A 65 -3.21 -4.91 -19.23
CA GLY A 65 -4.10 -4.38 -20.25
C GLY A 65 -5.34 -3.68 -19.67
N CYS A 66 -5.26 -3.17 -18.44
CA CYS A 66 -6.33 -2.39 -17.82
C CYS A 66 -6.26 -0.92 -18.26
N ASP A 67 -7.43 -0.28 -18.35
CA ASP A 67 -7.54 1.16 -18.54
C ASP A 67 -7.35 1.91 -17.22
N ILE A 68 -6.60 3.02 -17.27
CA ILE A 68 -6.42 3.89 -16.10
C ILE A 68 -7.57 4.91 -16.08
N SER A 69 -8.20 5.08 -14.93
CA SER A 69 -9.29 6.05 -14.77
C SER A 69 -8.78 7.49 -14.83
N ASP A 70 -9.47 8.34 -15.58
CA ASP A 70 -9.24 9.79 -15.66
C ASP A 70 -9.97 10.57 -14.54
N GLU A 71 -10.68 9.87 -13.64
CA GLU A 71 -11.41 10.49 -12.53
C GLU A 71 -10.51 10.76 -11.32
N ILE A 72 -11.01 11.61 -10.42
CA ILE A 72 -10.36 11.80 -9.12
C ILE A 72 -10.55 10.54 -8.27
N ILE A 73 -9.44 9.90 -7.90
CA ILE A 73 -9.43 8.69 -7.07
C ILE A 73 -9.25 9.06 -5.59
N TYR A 74 -10.08 8.46 -4.73
CA TYR A 74 -10.04 8.62 -3.28
C TYR A 74 -9.60 7.34 -2.58
N PHE A 75 -8.78 7.47 -1.53
CA PHE A 75 -8.52 6.37 -0.60
C PHE A 75 -9.69 6.22 0.38
N MET A 76 -10.33 5.06 0.35
CA MET A 76 -11.50 4.75 1.19
C MET A 76 -11.09 3.99 2.46
N ARG A 77 -11.82 4.20 3.56
CA ARG A 77 -11.65 3.42 4.80
C ARG A 77 -12.55 2.19 4.77
N LYS A 78 -11.96 1.00 4.94
CA LYS A 78 -12.68 -0.26 5.16
C LYS A 78 -12.61 -0.61 6.64
N HIS A 79 -13.66 -0.30 7.40
CA HIS A 79 -13.79 -0.73 8.80
C HIS A 79 -14.34 -2.16 8.86
N TYR A 80 -13.94 -2.91 9.88
CA TYR A 80 -14.40 -4.27 10.16
C TYR A 80 -14.70 -4.38 11.66
N ASP A 81 -15.66 -5.22 12.02
CA ASP A 81 -16.02 -5.55 13.40
C ASP A 81 -15.21 -6.74 13.92
#